data_AF-A0A3L9HKC8-F1
#
_entry.id   AF-A0A3L9HKC8-F1
#
_cell.length_a   1.000
_cell.length_b   1.000
_cell.length_c   1.000
_cell.angle_alpha   90.00
_cell.angle_beta   90.00
_cell.angle_gamma   90.00
#
_symmetry.space_group_name_H-M   'P 1'
#
loop_
_entity.id
_entity.type
_entity.pdbx_description
1 polymer ?
#
loop_
_entity_poly.entity_id
_entity_poly.type
_entity_poly.pdbx_seq_one_letter_code
_entity_poly.pdbx_strand_id
1 'polypeptide(L)'
;MAGMAFSSAGLGLCHAMAHQPGAALHIPHGLANAMLLPTVMEFNRMVCRERFSQIGRALRTKKSDDHDAINAVSELIAEVGIGKRLGDVGATSAHYGAWAQAAQEDICLRSNPRTASLEQIVGLYAAAQ
;
A
#
# COMPACT_ATOMS: atom_id res chain seq x y z
N MET A 1 -0.56 18.12 -8.33
CA MET A 1 0.29 18.29 -7.12
C MET A 1 0.97 16.98 -6.70
N ALA A 2 0.26 15.86 -6.52
CA ALA A 2 0.86 14.58 -6.13
C ALA A 2 2.01 14.12 -7.06
N GLY A 3 1.85 14.29 -8.38
CA GLY A 3 2.92 14.05 -9.38
C GLY A 3 4.24 14.74 -9.05
N MET A 4 4.20 16.04 -8.72
CA MET A 4 5.42 16.79 -8.38
C MET A 4 6.09 16.27 -7.11
N ALA A 5 5.31 15.78 -6.15
CA ALA A 5 5.84 15.23 -4.90
C ALA A 5 6.55 13.89 -5.14
N PHE A 6 5.89 12.91 -5.78
CA PHE A 6 6.52 11.60 -5.97
C PHE A 6 7.62 11.61 -7.02
N SER A 7 7.60 12.53 -8.00
CA SER A 7 8.72 12.68 -8.95
C SER A 7 10.03 13.11 -8.28
N SER A 8 9.96 13.75 -7.10
CA SER A 8 11.15 14.21 -6.36
C SER A 8 11.47 13.36 -5.14
N ALA A 9 10.45 12.83 -4.44
CA ALA A 9 10.63 12.05 -3.22
C ALA A 9 10.64 10.52 -3.44
N GLY A 10 10.25 10.06 -4.62
CA GLY A 10 9.98 8.65 -4.88
C GLY A 10 8.63 8.19 -4.34
N LEU A 11 8.46 6.87 -4.26
CA LEU A 11 7.23 6.20 -3.83
C LEU A 11 7.55 5.30 -2.62
N GLY A 12 7.20 4.02 -2.66
CA GLY A 12 7.49 3.09 -1.58
C GLY A 12 6.95 1.70 -1.85
N LEU A 13 6.81 0.93 -0.77
CA LEU A 13 6.43 -0.48 -0.80
C LEU A 13 5.06 -0.74 -1.45
N CYS A 14 4.11 0.19 -1.34
CA CYS A 14 2.79 0.04 -1.97
C CYS A 14 2.89 -0.10 -3.50
N HIS A 15 3.66 0.77 -4.15
CA HIS A 15 3.86 0.67 -5.60
C HIS A 15 4.69 -0.55 -5.98
N ALA A 16 5.77 -0.80 -5.23
CA ALA A 16 6.63 -1.98 -5.45
C ALA A 16 5.82 -3.29 -5.42
N MET A 17 4.88 -3.41 -4.47
CA MET A 17 3.97 -4.54 -4.41
C MET A 17 2.91 -4.51 -5.51
N ALA A 18 2.34 -3.34 -5.85
CA ALA A 18 1.24 -3.23 -6.82
C ALA A 18 1.62 -3.60 -8.26
N HIS A 19 2.90 -3.51 -8.65
CA HIS A 19 3.34 -3.87 -10.00
C HIS A 19 3.08 -5.34 -10.35
N GLN A 20 3.24 -6.26 -9.39
CA GLN A 20 3.15 -7.70 -9.66
C GLN A 20 1.71 -8.22 -9.84
N PRO A 21 0.75 -7.94 -8.94
CA PRO A 21 -0.65 -8.29 -9.17
C PRO A 21 -1.21 -7.63 -10.44
N GLY A 22 -0.83 -6.39 -10.72
CA GLY A 22 -1.24 -5.69 -11.94
C GLY A 22 -0.80 -6.40 -13.22
N ALA A 23 0.46 -6.86 -13.26
CA ALA A 23 1.01 -7.60 -14.39
C ALA A 23 0.45 -9.03 -14.49
N ALA A 24 0.38 -9.76 -13.37
CA ALA A 24 0.03 -11.18 -13.36
C ALA A 24 -1.48 -11.46 -13.50
N LEU A 25 -2.33 -10.57 -12.98
CA LEU A 25 -3.79 -10.76 -12.95
C LEU A 25 -4.54 -9.73 -13.79
N HIS A 26 -3.82 -8.91 -14.59
CA HIS A 26 -4.39 -7.85 -15.43
C HIS A 26 -5.28 -6.86 -14.66
N ILE A 27 -4.92 -6.57 -13.42
CA ILE A 27 -5.64 -5.62 -12.56
C ILE A 27 -5.18 -4.20 -12.90
N PRO A 28 -6.09 -3.21 -13.04
CA PRO A 28 -5.71 -1.81 -13.20
C PRO A 28 -4.76 -1.34 -12.07
N HIS A 29 -3.68 -0.67 -12.42
CA HIS A 29 -2.63 -0.29 -11.46
C HIS A 29 -3.15 0.53 -10.26
N GLY A 30 -4.11 1.44 -10.50
CA GLY A 30 -4.75 2.20 -9.42
C GLY A 30 -5.53 1.30 -8.45
N LEU A 31 -6.20 0.27 -8.96
CA LEU A 31 -6.92 -0.70 -8.14
C LEU A 31 -5.95 -1.57 -7.33
N ALA A 32 -4.85 -2.04 -7.94
CA ALA A 32 -3.81 -2.77 -7.22
C ALA A 32 -3.22 -1.96 -6.05
N ASN A 33 -2.93 -0.67 -6.26
CA ASN A 33 -2.48 0.21 -5.19
C ASN A 33 -3.56 0.40 -4.11
N ALA A 34 -4.82 0.62 -4.50
CA ALA A 34 -5.91 0.80 -3.54
C ALA A 34 -6.05 -0.40 -2.59
N MET A 35 -6.00 -1.63 -3.11
CA MET A 35 -6.12 -2.85 -2.32
C MET A 35 -4.96 -3.04 -1.32
N LEU A 36 -3.76 -2.57 -1.67
CA LEU A 36 -2.55 -2.74 -0.88
C LEU A 36 -2.28 -1.59 0.11
N LEU A 37 -2.81 -0.40 -0.19
CA LEU A 37 -2.42 0.82 0.51
C LEU A 37 -2.69 0.78 2.02
N PRO A 38 -3.88 0.38 2.52
CA PRO A 38 -4.12 0.32 3.97
C PRO A 38 -3.15 -0.62 4.69
N THR A 39 -2.88 -1.80 4.12
CA THR A 39 -1.97 -2.80 4.69
C THR A 39 -0.53 -2.29 4.74
N VAL A 40 -0.06 -1.63 3.68
CA VAL A 40 1.28 -1.03 3.65
C VAL A 40 1.38 0.19 4.56
N MET A 41 0.31 0.97 4.71
CA MET A 41 0.28 2.03 5.70
C MET A 41 0.45 1.45 7.10
N GLU A 42 -0.31 0.42 7.50
CA GLU A 42 -0.15 -0.20 8.84
C GLU A 42 1.28 -0.69 9.08
N PHE A 43 1.92 -1.27 8.05
CA PHE A 43 3.34 -1.64 8.12
C PHE A 43 4.25 -0.42 8.36
N ASN A 44 4.09 0.65 7.59
CA ASN A 44 4.95 1.83 7.69
C ASN A 44 4.65 2.69 8.92
N ARG A 45 3.45 2.56 9.52
CA ARG A 45 3.00 3.33 10.68
C ARG A 45 3.99 3.30 11.84
N MET A 46 4.66 2.17 12.06
CA MET A 46 5.68 1.97 13.09
C MET A 46 6.80 3.01 13.08
N VAL A 47 7.12 3.60 11.92
CA VAL A 47 8.16 4.62 11.75
C VAL A 47 7.62 5.95 11.20
N CYS A 48 6.31 6.07 10.98
CA CYS A 48 5.68 7.22 10.31
C CYS A 48 4.51 7.84 11.08
N ARG A 49 4.34 7.53 12.38
CA ARG A 49 3.18 7.94 13.19
C ARG A 49 2.81 9.42 13.03
N GLU A 50 3.76 10.33 13.25
CA GLU A 50 3.49 11.77 13.17
C GLU A 50 3.05 12.22 11.76
N ARG A 51 3.73 11.71 10.72
CA ARG A 51 3.37 11.99 9.31
C ARG A 51 1.97 11.47 8.99
N PHE A 52 1.59 10.32 9.53
CA PHE A 52 0.25 9.77 9.36
C PHE A 52 -0.80 10.58 10.12
N SER A 53 -0.52 11.04 11.34
CA SER A 53 -1.41 11.96 12.04
C SER A 53 -1.65 13.26 11.25
N GLN A 54 -0.63 13.78 10.54
CA GLN A 54 -0.79 14.92 9.63
C GLN A 54 -1.73 14.59 8.46
N ILE A 55 -1.56 13.41 7.84
CA ILE A 55 -2.46 12.92 6.77
C ILE A 55 -3.89 12.77 7.30
N GLY A 56 -4.10 12.16 8.47
CA GLY A 56 -5.41 12.01 9.09
C GLY A 56 -6.10 13.35 9.31
N ARG A 57 -5.38 14.35 9.82
CA ARG A 57 -5.91 15.72 9.99
C ARG A 57 -6.32 16.35 8.66
N ALA A 58 -5.53 16.16 7.61
CA ALA A 58 -5.84 16.68 6.28
C ALA A 58 -7.08 16.01 5.67
N LEU A 59 -7.23 14.68 5.84
CA LEU A 59 -8.36 13.92 5.30
C LEU A 59 -9.66 14.13 6.08
N ARG A 60 -9.59 14.33 7.41
CA ARG A 60 -10.76 14.36 8.29
C ARG A 60 -11.16 15.77 8.74
N THR A 61 -10.33 16.79 8.52
CA THR A 61 -10.54 18.17 8.99
C THR A 61 -10.76 18.30 10.51
N LYS A 62 -10.26 17.33 11.29
CA LYS A 62 -10.32 17.29 12.76
C LYS A 62 -9.01 16.75 13.34
N LYS A 63 -8.81 16.90 14.66
CA LYS A 63 -7.70 16.23 15.36
C LYS A 63 -7.77 14.72 15.08
N SER A 64 -6.66 14.17 14.61
CA SER A 64 -6.56 12.79 14.13
C SER A 64 -5.19 12.23 14.46
N ASP A 65 -5.12 10.93 14.72
CA ASP A 65 -3.89 10.17 14.92
C ASP A 65 -3.48 9.37 13.66
N ASP A 66 -2.50 8.49 13.79
CA ASP A 66 -2.00 7.63 12.72
C ASP A 66 -2.99 6.55 12.28
N HIS A 67 -3.82 6.04 13.18
CA HIS A 67 -4.88 5.09 12.87
C HIS A 67 -6.03 5.75 12.11
N ASP A 68 -6.40 6.98 12.50
CA ASP A 68 -7.43 7.76 11.80
C ASP A 68 -7.11 7.96 10.31
N ALA A 69 -5.83 8.11 9.96
CA ALA A 69 -5.38 8.24 8.58
C ALA A 69 -5.62 6.95 7.76
N ILE A 70 -5.28 5.79 8.34
CA ILE A 70 -5.48 4.48 7.70
C ILE A 70 -6.98 4.19 7.54
N ASN A 71 -7.77 4.50 8.57
CA ASN A 71 -9.22 4.37 8.53
C ASN A 71 -9.84 5.28 7.46
N ALA A 72 -9.38 6.53 7.36
CA ALA A 72 -9.85 7.47 6.33
C ALA A 72 -9.61 6.95 4.91
N VAL A 73 -8.43 6.40 4.66
CA VAL A 73 -8.08 5.81 3.36
C VAL A 73 -8.94 4.58 3.08
N SER A 74 -9.12 3.70 4.06
CA SER A 74 -9.94 2.48 3.92
C SER A 74 -11.41 2.80 3.66
N GLU A 75 -11.96 3.77 4.37
CA GLU A 75 -13.34 4.26 4.16
C GLU A 75 -13.52 4.88 2.78
N LEU A 76 -12.58 5.71 2.32
CA LEU A 76 -12.63 6.30 0.99
C LEU A 76 -12.60 5.23 -0.11
N ILE A 77 -11.75 4.22 0.02
CA ILE A 77 -11.68 3.06 -0.91
C ILE A 77 -13.03 2.33 -0.98
N ALA A 78 -13.67 2.14 0.18
CA ALA A 78 -15.00 1.52 0.24
C ALA A 78 -16.08 2.41 -0.38
N GLU A 79 -16.08 3.72 -0.07
CA GLU A 79 -17.05 4.70 -0.55
C GLU A 79 -17.06 4.83 -2.09
N VAL A 80 -15.88 4.80 -2.71
CA VAL A 80 -15.76 4.87 -4.18
C VAL A 80 -15.96 3.51 -4.87
N GLY A 81 -16.35 2.47 -4.14
CA GLY A 81 -16.75 1.17 -4.69
C GLY A 81 -15.59 0.28 -5.15
N ILE A 82 -14.37 0.50 -4.65
CA ILE A 82 -13.17 -0.27 -5.02
C ILE A 82 -12.62 -1.13 -3.88
N GLY A 83 -13.44 -1.39 -2.84
CA GLY A 83 -13.11 -2.20 -1.67
C GLY A 83 -12.92 -3.70 -1.92
N LYS A 84 -12.53 -4.09 -3.15
CA LYS A 84 -12.08 -5.45 -3.44
C LYS A 84 -10.79 -5.74 -2.68
N ARG A 85 -10.55 -7.01 -2.40
CA ARG A 85 -9.28 -7.50 -1.87
C ARG A 85 -8.55 -8.32 -2.92
N LEU A 86 -7.29 -8.69 -2.63
CA LEU A 86 -6.48 -9.43 -3.59
C LEU A 86 -7.07 -10.83 -3.88
N GLY A 87 -7.69 -11.46 -2.88
CA GLY A 87 -8.39 -12.73 -3.06
C GLY A 87 -9.54 -12.64 -4.06
N ASP A 88 -10.29 -11.53 -4.05
CA ASP A 88 -11.46 -11.31 -4.93
C ASP A 88 -11.09 -11.21 -6.42
N VAL A 89 -9.81 -10.96 -6.71
CA VAL A 89 -9.27 -10.81 -8.07
C VAL A 89 -8.35 -11.97 -8.46
N GLY A 90 -8.35 -13.05 -7.68
CA GLY A 90 -7.64 -14.30 -8.00
C GLY A 90 -6.24 -14.42 -7.43
N ALA A 91 -5.83 -13.56 -6.49
CA ALA A 91 -4.57 -13.75 -5.80
C ALA A 91 -4.65 -14.94 -4.82
N THR A 92 -3.62 -15.79 -4.84
CA THR A 92 -3.49 -16.95 -3.97
C THR A 92 -2.11 -16.96 -3.32
N SER A 93 -1.94 -17.74 -2.25
CA SER A 93 -0.66 -17.90 -1.56
C SER A 93 0.47 -18.40 -2.46
N ALA A 94 0.14 -19.11 -3.54
CA ALA A 94 1.10 -19.55 -4.54
C ALA A 94 1.79 -18.38 -5.28
N HIS A 95 1.14 -17.21 -5.34
CA HIS A 95 1.71 -16.03 -6.00
C HIS A 95 2.70 -15.26 -5.12
N TYR A 96 2.50 -15.25 -3.79
CA TYR A 96 3.13 -14.25 -2.92
C TYR A 96 4.64 -14.33 -2.87
N GLY A 97 5.22 -15.54 -2.90
CA GLY A 97 6.68 -15.70 -2.87
C GLY A 97 7.35 -15.01 -4.07
N ALA A 98 6.85 -15.29 -5.28
CA ALA A 98 7.37 -14.68 -6.51
C ALA A 98 7.11 -13.16 -6.54
N TRP A 99 5.92 -12.72 -6.14
CA TRP A 99 5.60 -11.29 -6.09
C TRP A 99 6.40 -10.52 -5.06
N ALA A 100 6.72 -11.14 -3.91
CA ALA A 100 7.55 -10.53 -2.88
C ALA A 100 9.01 -10.39 -3.32
N GLN A 101 9.54 -11.40 -4.04
CA GLN A 101 10.88 -11.32 -4.61
C GLN A 101 10.99 -10.16 -5.61
N ALA A 102 10.04 -10.07 -6.53
CA ALA A 102 10.02 -8.99 -7.51
C ALA A 102 9.81 -7.61 -6.86
N ALA A 103 8.99 -7.52 -5.80
CA ALA A 103 8.84 -6.28 -5.03
C ALA A 103 10.13 -5.84 -4.31
N GLN A 104 11.01 -6.79 -3.91
CA GLN A 104 12.33 -6.45 -3.36
C GLN A 104 13.28 -5.82 -4.38
N GLU A 105 13.14 -6.21 -5.64
CA GLU A 105 13.97 -5.74 -6.75
C GLU A 105 13.42 -4.44 -7.36
N ASP A 106 12.20 -4.04 -6.99
CA ASP A 106 11.54 -2.86 -7.51
C ASP A 106 12.18 -1.55 -7.04
N ILE A 107 12.40 -0.63 -7.98
CA ILE A 107 13.02 0.68 -7.72
C ILE A 107 12.24 1.51 -6.70
N CYS A 108 10.90 1.36 -6.64
CA CYS A 108 10.05 2.10 -5.72
C CYS A 108 10.30 1.72 -4.26
N LEU A 109 10.80 0.51 -3.99
CA LEU A 109 11.06 0.06 -2.62
C LEU A 109 12.19 0.88 -1.97
N ARG A 110 13.14 1.40 -2.76
CA ARG A 110 14.32 2.14 -2.25
C ARG A 110 13.97 3.36 -1.40
N SER A 111 12.82 3.98 -1.66
CA SER A 111 12.34 5.16 -0.91
C SER A 111 11.33 4.82 0.18
N ASN A 112 11.04 3.54 0.46
CA ASN A 112 10.10 3.17 1.52
C ASN A 112 10.70 3.52 2.91
N PRO A 113 9.93 4.16 3.82
CA PRO A 113 10.48 4.64 5.09
C PRO A 113 10.86 3.52 6.08
N ARG A 114 10.38 2.30 5.86
CA ARG A 114 10.68 1.11 6.66
C ARG A 114 11.25 0.02 5.77
N THR A 115 12.42 -0.51 6.09
CA THR A 115 12.94 -1.70 5.39
C THR A 115 11.98 -2.87 5.56
N ALA A 116 11.67 -3.56 4.46
CA ALA A 116 10.81 -4.73 4.45
C ALA A 116 11.61 -5.96 4.00
N SER A 117 11.63 -7.02 4.82
CA SER A 117 12.20 -8.31 4.44
C SER A 117 11.28 -9.06 3.49
N LEU A 118 11.80 -10.08 2.80
CA LEU A 118 10.99 -10.96 1.92
C LEU A 118 9.77 -11.52 2.66
N GLU A 119 10.00 -12.06 3.85
CA GLU A 119 8.97 -12.65 4.71
C GLU A 119 7.89 -11.62 5.10
N GLN A 120 8.30 -10.40 5.41
CA GLN A 120 7.36 -9.32 5.69
C GLN A 120 6.51 -8.99 4.47
N ILE A 121 7.10 -8.89 3.27
CA ILE A 121 6.35 -8.60 2.05
C ILE A 121 5.36 -9.73 1.73
N VAL A 122 5.73 -10.99 1.89
CA VAL A 122 4.81 -12.14 1.79
C VAL A 122 3.66 -12.00 2.79
N GLY A 123 3.97 -11.68 4.04
CA GLY A 123 2.96 -11.43 5.08
C GLY A 123 2.02 -10.28 4.74
N LEU A 124 2.51 -9.23 4.07
CA LEU A 124 1.67 -8.10 3.64
C LEU A 124 0.71 -8.49 2.51
N TYR A 125 1.14 -9.31 1.55
CA TYR A 125 0.20 -9.87 0.56
C TYR A 125 -0.88 -10.73 1.22
N ALA A 126 -0.49 -11.59 2.17
CA ALA A 126 -1.43 -12.41 2.91
C ALA A 126 -2.39 -11.58 3.78
N ALA A 127 -1.95 -10.46 4.34
CA ALA A 127 -2.79 -9.55 5.12
C ALA A 127 -3.73 -8.71 4.23
N ALA A 128 -3.36 -8.48 2.97
CA ALA A 128 -4.21 -7.79 1.99
C ALA A 128 -5.40 -8.64 1.53
N GLN A 129 -5.37 -9.97 1.72
CA GLN A 129 -6.51 -10.90 1.93
C GLN A 129 -7.71 -10.75 1.01
#